data_AF-A0A392S459-F1
#
_entry.id   AF-A0A392S459-F1
#
_cell.length_a   1.000
_cell.length_b   1.000
_cell.length_c   1.000
_cell.angle_alpha   90.00
_cell.angle_beta   90.00
_cell.angle_gamma   90.00
#
_symmetry.space_group_name_H-M   'P 1'
#
loop_
_entity.id
_entity.type
_entity.pdbx_description
1 polymer ?
#
loop_
_entity_poly.entity_id
_entity_poly.type
_entity_poly.pdbx_seq_one_letter_code
_entity_poly.pdbx_strand_id
1 'polypeptide(L)' 'MEDNGNGWKDHLIHQLFVPQEAQKILRIPLIDRAQDDTLTWDGTLDGNYTVKTGYTAIKDWEEHSSSNIASSSGTPNDIW' A
#
# COMPACT_ATOMS: atom_id res chain seq x y z
N MET A 1 5.10 2.42 37.05
CA MET A 1 4.28 1.70 36.05
C MET A 1 4.92 2.01 34.72
N GLU A 2 5.71 1.08 34.21
CA GLU A 2 6.51 1.26 33.01
C GLU A 2 5.61 1.11 31.78
N ASP A 3 5.65 2.12 30.92
CA ASP A 3 4.96 2.21 29.64
C ASP A 3 5.58 1.19 28.68
N ASN A 4 4.96 0.02 28.57
CA ASN A 4 5.39 -1.08 27.72
C ASN A 4 5.19 -0.71 26.23
N GLY A 5 6.12 0.09 25.69
CA GLY A 5 6.68 0.14 24.32
C GLY A 5 5.80 0.16 23.06
N ASN A 6 4.56 -0.31 23.10
CA ASN A 6 3.77 -0.66 21.92
C ASN A 6 2.42 0.08 21.85
N GLY A 7 2.24 1.11 22.67
CA GLY A 7 0.99 1.86 22.81
C GLY A 7 1.10 3.34 22.43
N TRP A 8 -0.06 4.00 22.31
CA TRP A 8 -0.15 5.45 22.22
C TRP A 8 0.29 6.05 23.55
N LYS A 9 1.19 7.04 23.53
CA LYS A 9 1.58 7.79 24.71
C LYS A 9 0.52 8.84 25.03
N ASP A 10 -0.55 8.40 25.68
CA ASP A 10 -1.74 9.21 25.99
C ASP A 10 -1.39 10.59 26.56
N HIS A 11 -0.51 10.63 27.57
CA HIS A 11 -0.05 11.87 28.19
C HIS A 11 0.62 12.84 27.20
N LEU A 12 1.49 12.31 26.32
CA LEU A 12 2.19 13.12 25.32
C LEU A 12 1.23 13.65 24.25
N ILE A 13 0.25 12.84 23.86
CA ILE A 13 -0.77 13.22 22.87
C ILE A 13 -1.65 14.35 23.43
N HIS A 14 -2.10 14.23 24.67
CA HIS A 14 -2.88 15.28 25.33
C HIS A 14 -2.09 16.56 25.58
N GLN A 15 -0.76 16.48 25.72
CA GLN A 15 0.10 17.66 25.87
C GLN A 15 0.36 18.38 24.53
N LEU A 16 0.49 17.65 23.42
CA LEU A 16 0.88 18.20 22.12
C LEU A 16 -0.29 18.63 21.26
N PHE A 17 -1.47 18.01 21.43
CA PHE A 17 -2.62 18.21 20.56
C PHE A 17 -3.81 18.81 21.31
N VAL A 18 -4.61 19.63 20.61
CA VAL A 18 -5.89 20.11 21.15
C VAL A 18 -6.83 18.93 21.44
N PRO A 19 -7.76 19.04 22.39
CA PRO A 19 -8.58 17.90 22.83
C PRO A 19 -9.29 17.14 21.71
N GLN A 20 -9.77 17.88 20.71
CA GLN A 20 -10.46 17.30 19.53
C GLN A 20 -9.53 16.43 18.69
N GLU A 21 -8.27 16.82 18.51
CA GLU A 21 -7.28 16.08 17.73
C GLU A 21 -6.70 14.92 18.53
N ALA A 22 -6.43 15.13 19.83
CA ALA A 22 -5.99 14.07 20.73
C ALA A 22 -6.99 12.89 20.75
N GLN A 23 -8.30 13.19 20.80
CA GLN A 23 -9.35 12.18 20.73
C GLN A 23 -9.37 11.42 19.40
N LYS A 24 -9.07 12.07 18.28
CA LYS A 24 -8.98 11.41 16.97
C LYS A 24 -7.77 10.48 16.92
N ILE A 25 -6.61 10.94 17.39
CA ILE A 25 -5.37 10.15 17.40
C ILE A 25 -5.54 8.90 18.26
N LEU A 26 -6.08 9.05 19.48
CA LEU A 26 -6.31 7.93 20.40
C LEU A 26 -7.36 6.93 19.90
N ARG A 27 -8.21 7.32 18.93
CA ARG A 27 -9.16 6.42 18.26
C ARG A 27 -8.54 5.58 17.17
N ILE A 28 -7.32 5.87 16.72
CA ILE A 28 -6.63 5.07 15.71
C ILE A 28 -6.23 3.74 16.38
N PRO A 29 -6.75 2.59 15.91
CA PRO A 29 -6.40 1.31 16.48
C PRO A 29 -4.91 1.03 16.24
N LEU A 30 -4.20 0.66 17.30
CA LEU A 30 -2.84 0.16 17.18
C LEU A 30 -2.93 -1.32 16.85
N ILE A 31 -2.30 -1.71 15.75
CA ILE A 31 -2.19 -3.11 15.35
C ILE A 31 -1.24 -3.79 16.34
N ASP A 32 -1.65 -4.95 16.83
CA ASP A 32 -0.79 -5.81 17.62
C ASP A 32 0.36 -6.31 16.73
N ARG A 33 1.57 -5.82 17.01
CA ARG A 33 2.80 -6.21 16.32
C ARG A 33 3.34 -7.57 16.78
N ALA A 34 2.54 -8.36 17.50
CA ALA A 34 2.87 -9.75 17.80
C ALA A 34 2.97 -10.61 16.52
N GLN A 35 2.42 -10.14 15.39
CA GLN A 35 2.58 -10.78 14.08
C GLN A 35 3.73 -10.13 13.30
N ASP A 36 4.60 -10.95 12.72
CA ASP A 36 5.66 -10.50 11.84
C ASP A 36 5.08 -9.98 10.51
N ASP A 37 5.70 -8.94 9.96
CA ASP A 37 5.35 -8.41 8.64
C ASP A 37 5.52 -9.50 7.57
N THR A 38 4.51 -9.66 6.71
CA THR A 38 4.51 -10.67 5.64
C THR A 38 4.53 -9.98 4.27
N LEU A 39 5.35 -10.48 3.35
CA LEU A 39 5.38 -10.02 1.96
C LEU A 39 4.16 -10.55 1.21
N THR A 40 3.31 -9.65 0.70
CA THR A 40 2.11 -10.00 -0.07
C THR A 40 2.14 -9.40 -1.47
N TRP A 41 1.62 -10.15 -2.45
CA TRP A 41 1.47 -9.75 -3.84
C TRP A 41 0.07 -9.21 -4.12
N ASP A 42 -0.02 -7.97 -4.60
CA ASP A 42 -1.29 -7.27 -4.89
C ASP A 42 -1.98 -7.77 -6.17
N GLY A 43 -1.24 -8.42 -7.08
CA GLY A 43 -1.79 -8.98 -8.31
C GLY A 43 -2.61 -10.27 -8.13
N THR A 44 -2.83 -10.74 -6.89
CA THR A 44 -3.67 -11.91 -6.59
C THR A 44 -4.48 -11.70 -5.31
N LEU A 45 -5.71 -12.20 -5.27
CA LEU A 45 -6.61 -12.04 -4.12
C LEU A 45 -6.09 -12.72 -2.85
N ASP A 46 -5.35 -13.83 -2.98
CA ASP A 46 -4.75 -14.57 -1.89
C ASP A 46 -3.38 -14.03 -1.46
N GLY A 47 -2.88 -12.98 -2.12
CA GLY A 47 -1.62 -12.33 -1.75
C GLY A 47 -0.36 -13.10 -2.14
N ASN A 48 -0.47 -14.20 -2.90
CA ASN A 48 0.64 -15.09 -3.17
C ASN A 48 1.29 -14.81 -4.54
N TYR A 49 2.59 -14.53 -4.52
CA TYR A 49 3.37 -14.43 -5.74
C TYR A 49 3.76 -15.81 -6.28
N THR A 50 3.55 -16.01 -7.57
CA THR A 50 4.16 -17.10 -8.33
C THR A 50 4.71 -16.55 -9.64
N VAL A 51 5.66 -17.24 -10.27
CA VAL A 51 6.19 -16.84 -11.58
C VAL A 51 5.06 -16.70 -12.61
N LYS A 52 4.04 -17.57 -12.53
CA LYS A 52 2.88 -17.53 -13.40
C LYS A 52 2.04 -16.27 -13.17
N THR A 53 1.69 -15.96 -11.92
CA THR A 53 0.85 -14.79 -11.59
C THR A 53 1.60 -13.48 -11.88
N GLY A 54 2.91 -13.45 -11.67
CA GLY A 54 3.75 -12.32 -12.10
C GLY A 54 3.76 -12.14 -13.62
N TYR A 55 3.95 -13.21 -14.39
CA TYR A 55 3.92 -13.12 -15.86
C TYR A 55 2.55 -12.68 -16.40
N THR A 56 1.46 -13.24 -15.86
CA THR A 56 0.10 -12.83 -16.22
C THR A 56 -0.12 -11.35 -15.95
N ALA A 57 0.28 -10.85 -14.77
CA ALA A 57 0.14 -9.42 -14.44
C ALA A 57 0.89 -8.52 -15.44
N ILE A 58 2.13 -8.88 -15.83
CA ILE A 58 2.91 -8.12 -16.82
C ILE A 58 2.19 -8.09 -18.18
N LYS A 59 1.68 -9.24 -18.63
CA LYS A 59 0.95 -9.34 -19.90
C LYS A 59 -0.31 -8.47 -19.89
N ASP A 60 -1.08 -8.53 -18.80
CA ASP A 60 -2.29 -7.73 -18.65
C ASP A 60 -1.95 -6.23 -18.66
N TRP A 61 -0.86 -5.81 -18.00
CA TRP A 61 -0.41 -4.41 -18.03
C TRP A 61 -0.03 -3.92 -19.43
N GLU A 62 0.62 -4.76 -20.24
CA GLU A 62 0.95 -4.44 -21.65
C GLU A 62 -0.31 -4.30 -22.51
N GLU A 63 -1.31 -5.18 -22.32
CA GLU A 63 -2.60 -5.11 -23.03
C GLU A 63 -3.39 -3.85 -22.66
N HIS A 64 -3.40 -3.47 -21.37
CA HIS A 64 -4.07 -2.25 -20.93
C HIS A 64 -3.33 -0.97 -21.35
N SER A 65 -2.00 -0.99 -21.44
CA SER A 65 -1.21 0.16 -21.91
C SER A 65 -1.45 0.49 -23.39
N SER A 66 -1.73 -0.52 -24.22
CA SER A 66 -1.93 -0.36 -25.67
C SER A 66 -3.34 0.13 -26.04
N SER A 67 -4.29 0.12 -25.10
CA SER A 67 -5.67 0.62 -25.32
C SER A 67 -5.83 2.14 -25.16
N ASN A 68 -4.82 2.84 -24.65
CA ASN A 68 -4.79 4.32 -24.55
C ASN A 68 -4.17 5.02 -25.77
N ILE A 69 -4.10 4.35 -26.93
CA ILE A 69 -3.70 5.02 -28.16
C ILE A 69 -4.82 6.00 -28.56
N ALA A 70 -4.67 7.26 -28.17
CA ALA A 70 -5.34 8.36 -28.83
C ALA A 70 -5.06 8.19 -30.34
N SER A 71 -6.13 8.13 -31.14
CA SER A 71 -6.04 8.03 -32.60
C SER A 71 -5.38 9.28 -33.19
N SER A 72 -4.05 9.36 -33.11
CA SER A 72 -3.25 10.24 -33.92
C SER A 72 -2.43 9.35 -34.85
N SER A 73 -2.88 9.29 -36.10
CA SER A 73 -2.13 8.75 -37.23
C SER A 73 -0.72 9.34 -37.26
N GLY A 74 0.31 8.53 -37.06
CA GLY A 74 1.71 8.93 -37.17
C GLY A 74 2.62 7.71 -37.07
N THR A 75 3.31 7.41 -38.15
CA THR A 75 4.06 6.18 -38.46
C THR A 75 5.08 5.73 -37.41
N PRO A 76 5.27 4.40 -37.21
CA PRO A 76 6.33 3.87 -36.36
C PRO A 76 7.67 3.93 -37.09
N ASN A 77 8.66 4.61 -36.51
CA ASN A 77 10.06 4.40 -36.88
C ASN A 77 10.70 3.51 -35.82
N ASP A 78 10.94 2.26 -36.21
CA ASP A 78 11.81 1.32 -35.51
C ASP A 78 13.23 1.89 -35.44
N ILE A 79 13.78 2.00 -34.23
CA ILE A 79 15.20 2.29 -34.00
C ILE A 79 15.78 1.08 -33.29
N TRP A 80 16.61 0.35 -34.03
CA TRP A 80 17.53 -0.67 -33.53
C TRP A 80 18.47 -0.09 -32.47
#